data_AF-F2Q242-F1
#
_entry.id   AF-F2Q242-F1
#
_cell.length_a   1.000
_cell.length_b   1.000
_cell.length_c   1.000
_cell.angle_alpha   90.00
_cell.angle_beta   90.00
_cell.angle_gamma   90.00
#
_symmetry.space_group_name_H-M   'P 1'
#
loop_
_entity.id
_entity.type
_entity.pdbx_description
1 polymer ?
#
loop_
_entity_poly.entity_id
_entity_poly.type
_entity_poly.pdbx_seq_one_letter_code
_entity_poly.pdbx_strand_id
1 'polypeptide(L)'
;MPRLNLPVPVAVALLYILFVFPVMGMAYYELKSRRARARTPKGCRKLGLHDGHSNLHDEHEYSTDGRKPAQNTAKQDDTKSTPRIKALIAYPIKSCRGIEFNFTHFKDSGLAWDRRFCFAEYTADEKDDGEGHWDAKTLRNGTFSRLALVRPEIWIPNPTSPGYDKRLHSVKSDGVLLIFYPRDTSRLPPWTRLGIKLGLLESEEWFSIPLNPPPPQDSSTYPLEELRLFSIPTRATRYSTHVPASLAEFLGSKKPLGLFRVHSGHVRVAVGNAPSERELGYVPDKAFSDEYPLQMQSMGSLRDMHGRTKYAIPQLSVRRFRPNVVVEGVRAYEEDAWKMIRFVSSDKGEGVDVHVCCRTVRCKLPNVDPDTGERHAVEPDKTLRGTRVIDAGGKGGCLGMMLVPSRPDFKISVGDEVRVVSTGEHFYKRT
;
A
#
# COMPACT_ATOMS: atom_id res chain seq x y z
N MET A 1 14.42 64.06 -11.14
CA MET A 1 13.91 62.83 -10.50
C MET A 1 13.14 63.24 -9.25
N PRO A 2 11.85 62.90 -9.11
CA PRO A 2 11.14 63.18 -7.86
C PRO A 2 11.76 62.34 -6.74
N ARG A 3 12.32 63.00 -5.72
CA ARG A 3 12.78 62.34 -4.50
C ARG A 3 11.53 61.99 -3.70
N LEU A 4 11.16 60.71 -3.67
CA LEU A 4 10.17 60.21 -2.72
C LEU A 4 10.75 60.41 -1.32
N ASN A 5 10.29 61.44 -0.60
CA ASN A 5 10.63 61.71 0.80
C ASN A 5 9.92 60.68 1.72
N LEU A 6 10.23 59.40 1.53
CA LEU A 6 9.69 58.34 2.36
C LEU A 6 10.53 58.20 3.64
N PRO A 7 9.91 58.01 4.81
CA PRO A 7 10.62 57.62 6.01
C PRO A 7 11.45 56.36 5.75
N VAL A 8 12.68 56.29 6.29
CA VAL A 8 13.60 55.16 6.10
C VAL A 8 12.92 53.79 6.33
N PRO A 9 12.08 53.59 7.37
CA PRO A 9 11.38 52.31 7.56
C PRO A 9 10.46 51.94 6.39
N VAL A 10 9.81 52.93 5.77
CA VAL A 10 8.89 52.72 4.63
C VAL A 10 9.68 52.40 3.37
N ALA A 11 10.80 53.10 3.13
CA ALA A 11 11.69 52.79 2.01
C ALA A 11 12.29 51.37 2.12
N VAL A 12 12.71 50.97 3.33
CA VAL A 12 13.19 49.60 3.60
C VAL A 12 12.07 48.59 3.38
N ALA A 13 10.88 48.81 3.91
CA ALA A 13 9.73 47.91 3.71
C ALA A 13 9.38 47.74 2.23
N LEU A 14 9.36 48.83 1.46
CA LEU A 14 9.13 48.78 0.01
C LEU A 14 10.23 48.00 -0.72
N LEU A 15 11.49 48.11 -0.29
CA LEU A 15 12.58 47.32 -0.86
C LEU A 15 12.38 45.82 -0.64
N TYR A 16 11.97 45.40 0.56
CA TYR A 16 11.65 44.00 0.84
C TYR A 16 10.43 43.51 0.06
N ILE A 17 9.37 44.31 -0.01
CA ILE A 17 8.12 43.93 -0.69
C ILE A 17 8.29 43.87 -2.21
N LEU A 18 8.96 44.85 -2.81
CA LEU A 18 9.04 44.97 -4.26
C LEU A 18 10.19 44.15 -4.87
N PHE A 19 11.25 43.87 -4.10
CA PHE A 19 12.45 43.22 -4.66
C PHE A 19 12.80 41.91 -3.93
N VAL A 20 12.87 41.90 -2.60
CA VAL A 20 13.34 40.71 -1.87
C VAL A 20 12.32 39.58 -1.90
N PHE A 21 11.06 39.82 -1.52
CA PHE A 21 10.03 38.77 -1.48
C PHE A 21 9.71 38.19 -2.85
N PRO A 22 9.59 38.98 -3.95
CA PRO A 22 9.39 38.42 -5.29
C PRO A 22 10.56 37.54 -5.75
N VAL A 23 11.81 37.96 -5.52
CA VAL A 23 12.99 37.15 -5.86
C VAL A 23 13.04 35.86 -5.03
N MET A 24 12.77 35.94 -3.73
CA MET A 24 12.67 34.75 -2.87
C MET A 24 11.53 33.82 -3.31
N GLY A 25 10.39 34.37 -3.72
CA GLY A 25 9.25 33.62 -4.27
C GLY A 25 9.60 32.91 -5.58
N MET A 26 10.29 33.59 -6.50
CA MET A 26 10.78 33.00 -7.75
C MET A 26 11.81 31.90 -7.49
N ALA A 27 12.77 32.14 -6.60
CA ALA A 27 13.77 31.15 -6.21
C ALA A 27 13.11 29.92 -5.56
N TYR A 28 12.13 30.12 -4.68
CA TYR A 28 11.33 29.06 -4.10
C TYR A 28 10.57 28.27 -5.17
N TYR A 29 9.91 28.96 -6.10
CA TYR A 29 9.18 28.32 -7.19
C TYR A 29 10.11 27.50 -8.10
N GLU A 30 11.27 28.03 -8.47
CA GLU A 30 12.23 27.33 -9.31
C GLU A 30 12.84 26.12 -8.58
N LEU A 31 13.17 26.25 -7.28
CA LEU A 31 13.61 25.12 -6.47
C LEU A 31 12.53 24.03 -6.38
N LYS A 32 11.28 24.41 -6.12
CA LYS A 32 10.14 23.49 -6.09
C LYS A 32 9.94 22.81 -7.45
N SER A 33 10.03 23.55 -8.54
CA SER A 33 9.91 23.05 -9.91
C SER A 33 11.04 22.09 -10.27
N ARG A 34 12.29 22.40 -9.92
CA ARG A 34 13.45 21.50 -10.07
C ARG A 34 13.25 20.19 -9.32
N ARG A 35 12.77 20.23 -8.07
CA ARG A 35 12.48 19.04 -7.26
C ARG A 35 11.39 18.19 -7.88
N ALA A 36 10.30 18.80 -8.34
CA ALA A 36 9.22 18.09 -9.03
C ALA A 36 9.74 17.39 -10.31
N ARG A 37 10.59 18.06 -11.10
CA ARG A 37 11.24 17.47 -12.27
C ARG A 37 12.15 16.29 -11.91
N ALA A 38 12.90 16.38 -10.82
CA ALA A 38 13.78 15.30 -10.36
C ALA A 38 12.99 14.05 -9.93
N ARG A 39 11.77 14.22 -9.40
CA ARG A 39 10.88 13.14 -8.95
C ARG A 39 9.97 12.58 -10.05
N THR A 40 10.09 13.09 -11.28
CA THR A 40 9.27 12.67 -12.41
C THR A 40 10.16 11.95 -13.44
N PRO A 41 10.21 10.61 -13.43
CA PRO A 41 10.96 9.86 -14.44
C PRO A 41 10.55 10.27 -15.86
N LYS A 42 11.53 10.60 -16.70
CA LYS A 42 11.30 10.99 -18.09
C LYS A 42 10.57 9.88 -18.85
N GLY A 43 9.62 10.28 -19.71
CA GLY A 43 8.90 9.35 -20.57
C GLY A 43 7.98 8.38 -19.84
N CYS A 44 7.67 8.63 -18.56
CA CYS A 44 6.82 7.76 -17.74
C CYS A 44 5.54 8.48 -17.29
N ARG A 45 4.53 7.69 -16.92
CA ARG A 45 3.33 8.14 -16.21
C ARG A 45 3.23 7.47 -14.85
N LYS A 46 2.82 8.22 -13.83
CA LYS A 46 2.53 7.70 -12.48
C LYS A 46 1.27 6.84 -12.53
N LEU A 47 1.30 5.70 -11.84
CA LEU A 47 0.13 4.85 -11.61
C LEU A 47 -0.51 5.15 -10.25
N GLY A 48 -1.82 4.89 -10.16
CA GLY A 48 -2.62 5.16 -8.97
C GLY A 48 -3.30 6.52 -9.02
N LEU A 49 -4.00 6.85 -7.94
CA LEU A 49 -4.58 8.19 -7.74
C LEU A 49 -3.47 9.23 -7.60
N HIS A 50 -3.75 10.44 -8.11
CA HIS A 50 -2.88 11.58 -7.95
C HIS A 50 -2.95 12.15 -6.53
N ASP A 51 -1.89 12.84 -6.12
CA ASP A 51 -1.75 13.37 -4.77
C ASP A 51 -2.94 14.28 -4.41
N GLY A 52 -3.59 14.01 -3.27
CA GLY A 52 -4.76 14.74 -2.80
C GLY A 52 -6.12 14.11 -3.10
N HIS A 53 -6.17 13.05 -3.93
CA HIS A 53 -7.39 12.27 -4.16
C HIS A 53 -7.31 10.91 -3.45
N SER A 54 -8.35 10.58 -2.69
CA SER A 54 -8.49 9.29 -2.02
C SER A 54 -9.94 8.82 -2.10
N ASN A 55 -10.15 7.52 -2.33
CA ASN A 55 -11.47 6.90 -2.26
C ASN A 55 -11.90 6.60 -0.81
N LEU A 56 -11.03 6.94 0.15
CA LEU A 56 -11.21 6.77 1.59
C LEU A 56 -11.30 8.11 2.34
N HIS A 57 -11.39 9.26 1.65
CA HIS A 57 -11.45 10.58 2.30
C HIS A 57 -12.60 10.72 3.31
N ASP A 58 -13.70 10.01 3.06
CA ASP A 58 -14.91 9.97 3.86
C ASP A 58 -14.98 8.72 4.77
N GLU A 59 -13.88 7.98 4.99
CA GLU A 59 -13.91 6.69 5.71
C GLU A 59 -14.49 6.78 7.13
N HIS A 60 -14.48 7.98 7.71
CA HIS A 60 -15.02 8.30 9.04
C HIS A 60 -16.39 9.02 9.01
N GLU A 61 -16.93 9.36 7.84
CA GLU A 61 -18.15 10.17 7.67
C GLU A 61 -19.43 9.34 7.47
N TYR A 62 -19.51 8.17 8.10
CA TYR A 62 -20.61 7.25 7.85
C TYR A 62 -21.42 6.86 9.11
N SER A 63 -22.71 6.56 8.95
CA SER A 63 -23.58 6.06 10.02
C SER A 63 -23.31 4.60 10.39
N THR A 64 -23.80 4.18 11.56
CA THR A 64 -23.60 2.85 12.16
C THR A 64 -24.20 1.69 11.37
N ASP A 65 -25.09 1.97 10.43
CA ASP A 65 -25.79 1.00 9.58
C ASP A 65 -25.08 0.66 8.26
N GLY A 66 -23.86 1.17 8.06
CA GLY A 66 -23.13 0.96 6.80
C GLY A 66 -23.37 2.07 5.77
N ARG A 67 -24.26 3.04 6.03
CA ARG A 67 -24.74 4.01 5.04
C ARG A 67 -24.07 5.38 5.19
N LYS A 68 -24.04 6.17 4.09
CA LYS A 68 -23.69 7.60 4.18
C LYS A 68 -24.88 8.31 4.83
N PRO A 69 -24.68 9.27 5.76
CA PRO A 69 -25.77 10.11 6.22
C PRO A 69 -26.38 10.78 4.98
N ALA A 70 -27.69 10.63 4.80
CA ALA A 70 -28.38 11.16 3.64
C ALA A 70 -28.11 12.68 3.53
N GLN A 71 -27.48 13.11 2.44
CA GLN A 71 -27.54 14.51 2.04
C GLN A 71 -28.98 14.78 1.57
N ASN A 72 -29.86 15.18 2.48
CA ASN A 72 -31.10 15.97 2.31
C ASN A 72 -31.94 15.89 1.00
N THR A 73 -31.91 14.83 0.22
CA THR A 73 -32.76 14.68 -0.97
C THR A 73 -33.49 13.35 -0.96
N ALA A 74 -34.80 13.47 -0.73
CA ALA A 74 -35.90 12.59 -1.13
C ALA A 74 -35.98 11.18 -0.51
N LYS A 75 -37.13 10.95 0.16
CA LYS A 75 -37.83 9.68 0.44
C LYS A 75 -36.94 8.42 0.50
N GLN A 76 -36.59 8.10 1.73
CA GLN A 76 -35.88 6.93 2.19
C GLN A 76 -36.71 5.66 1.94
N ASP A 77 -36.48 5.01 0.80
CA ASP A 77 -36.93 3.65 0.56
C ASP A 77 -36.03 2.71 1.37
N ASP A 78 -36.60 1.79 2.14
CA ASP A 78 -35.92 0.76 2.95
C ASP A 78 -35.25 -0.33 2.07
N THR A 79 -34.85 0.05 0.84
CA THR A 79 -34.21 -0.81 -0.14
C THR A 79 -32.76 -1.05 0.26
N LYS A 80 -32.44 -2.33 0.47
CA LYS A 80 -31.12 -2.89 0.73
C LYS A 80 -30.08 -2.24 -0.21
N SER A 81 -29.19 -1.40 0.32
CA SER A 81 -28.13 -0.78 -0.47
C SER A 81 -27.29 -1.87 -1.14
N THR A 82 -27.16 -1.81 -2.46
CA THR A 82 -26.37 -2.78 -3.22
C THR A 82 -24.89 -2.68 -2.81
N PRO A 83 -24.23 -3.79 -2.40
CA PRO A 83 -22.80 -3.76 -2.09
C PRO A 83 -21.96 -3.34 -3.29
N ARG A 84 -20.96 -2.48 -3.07
CA ARG A 84 -20.10 -1.94 -4.13
C ARG A 84 -18.65 -1.80 -3.69
N ILE A 85 -17.74 -1.82 -4.66
CA ILE A 85 -16.33 -1.55 -4.43
C ILE A 85 -16.15 -0.06 -4.12
N LYS A 86 -15.77 0.26 -2.89
CA LYS A 86 -15.46 1.61 -2.42
C LYS A 86 -14.05 2.05 -2.79
N ALA A 87 -13.06 1.18 -2.61
CA ALA A 87 -11.67 1.49 -2.88
C ALA A 87 -10.88 0.26 -3.32
N LEU A 88 -9.89 0.49 -4.17
CA LEU A 88 -8.93 -0.50 -4.64
C LEU A 88 -7.53 -0.08 -4.24
N ILE A 89 -6.77 -0.97 -3.61
CA ILE A 89 -5.44 -0.66 -3.06
C ILE A 89 -4.47 -1.78 -3.42
N ALA A 90 -3.35 -1.43 -4.06
CA ALA A 90 -2.21 -2.33 -4.21
C ALA A 90 -1.09 -1.91 -3.26
N TYR A 91 -0.32 -2.86 -2.75
CA TYR A 91 0.83 -2.66 -1.87
C TYR A 91 2.09 -3.15 -2.57
N PRO A 92 2.73 -2.33 -3.43
CA PRO A 92 3.85 -2.79 -4.26
C PRO A 92 4.98 -3.46 -3.48
N ILE A 93 5.26 -2.90 -2.31
CA ILE A 93 6.19 -3.45 -1.34
C ILE A 93 5.38 -3.96 -0.15
N LYS A 94 5.60 -5.24 0.22
CA LYS A 94 5.03 -5.85 1.42
C LYS A 94 5.29 -4.94 2.62
N SER A 95 4.27 -4.78 3.47
CA SER A 95 4.33 -3.99 4.72
C SER A 95 4.44 -2.47 4.55
N CYS A 96 4.64 -1.95 3.34
CA CYS A 96 4.71 -0.51 3.06
C CYS A 96 3.35 0.09 2.72
N ARG A 97 3.28 1.41 2.55
CA ARG A 97 2.05 2.14 2.19
C ARG A 97 1.48 1.63 0.86
N GLY A 98 0.16 1.57 0.78
CA GLY A 98 -0.57 1.19 -0.44
C GLY A 98 -0.75 2.36 -1.39
N ILE A 99 -0.96 2.03 -2.67
CA ILE A 99 -1.35 2.95 -3.74
C ILE A 99 -2.82 2.68 -4.04
N GLU A 100 -3.64 3.73 -3.97
CA GLU A 100 -5.06 3.66 -4.32
C GLU A 100 -5.25 3.75 -5.84
N PHE A 101 -6.29 3.11 -6.35
CA PHE A 101 -6.66 3.09 -7.76
C PHE A 101 -8.17 3.32 -7.93
N ASN A 102 -8.56 4.01 -9.02
CA ASN A 102 -9.94 4.01 -9.50
C ASN A 102 -10.26 2.72 -10.27
N PHE A 103 -9.28 2.16 -10.96
CA PHE A 103 -9.36 0.85 -11.56
C PHE A 103 -7.98 0.21 -11.59
N THR A 104 -7.95 -1.11 -11.57
CA THR A 104 -6.74 -1.89 -11.79
C THR A 104 -7.10 -3.20 -12.48
N HIS A 105 -6.08 -3.99 -12.82
CA HIS A 105 -6.29 -5.33 -13.35
C HIS A 105 -5.95 -6.34 -12.27
N PHE A 106 -6.78 -7.36 -12.13
CA PHE A 106 -6.36 -8.59 -11.49
C PHE A 106 -5.49 -9.40 -12.46
N LYS A 107 -4.40 -9.94 -11.93
CA LYS A 107 -3.46 -10.86 -12.58
C LYS A 107 -3.47 -12.16 -11.79
N ASP A 108 -2.79 -13.18 -12.29
CA ASP A 108 -2.59 -14.47 -11.62
C ASP A 108 -2.22 -14.39 -10.11
N SER A 109 -1.50 -13.34 -9.71
CA SER A 109 -0.89 -13.17 -8.39
C SER A 109 -1.59 -12.15 -7.48
N GLY A 110 -2.69 -11.52 -7.91
CA GLY A 110 -3.33 -10.41 -7.19
C GLY A 110 -3.68 -9.22 -8.07
N LEU A 111 -3.95 -8.07 -7.45
CA LEU A 111 -4.02 -6.81 -8.20
C LEU A 111 -2.66 -6.52 -8.84
N ALA A 112 -2.66 -5.91 -10.03
CA ALA A 112 -1.44 -5.56 -10.74
C ALA A 112 -0.48 -4.78 -9.81
N TRP A 113 0.76 -5.24 -9.76
CA TRP A 113 1.84 -4.73 -8.91
C TRP A 113 1.70 -4.98 -7.41
N ASP A 114 0.68 -5.68 -6.92
CA ASP A 114 0.53 -5.97 -5.50
C ASP A 114 1.63 -6.92 -4.99
N ARG A 115 2.29 -6.55 -3.90
CA ARG A 115 3.26 -7.33 -3.12
C ARG A 115 4.34 -8.02 -3.97
N ARG A 116 4.81 -7.34 -5.02
CA ARG A 116 5.90 -7.82 -5.89
C ARG A 116 7.27 -7.67 -5.24
N PHE A 117 7.38 -6.82 -4.22
CA PHE A 117 8.62 -6.57 -3.49
C PHE A 117 8.47 -6.80 -1.99
N CYS A 118 9.57 -7.12 -1.31
CA CYS A 118 9.65 -7.10 0.17
C CYS A 118 11.07 -6.75 0.64
N PHE A 119 11.16 -6.14 1.83
CA PHE A 119 12.45 -5.91 2.50
C PHE A 119 12.81 -7.12 3.36
N ALA A 120 14.10 -7.41 3.47
CA ALA A 120 14.64 -8.45 4.34
C ALA A 120 15.92 -7.97 5.04
N GLU A 121 16.20 -8.45 6.26
CA GLU A 121 17.51 -8.28 6.89
C GLU A 121 18.32 -9.56 6.78
N TYR A 122 19.63 -9.42 6.62
CA TYR A 122 20.57 -10.52 6.65
C TYR A 122 21.05 -10.80 8.08
N THR A 123 21.00 -12.07 8.48
CA THR A 123 21.59 -12.55 9.74
C THR A 123 22.74 -13.48 9.38
N ALA A 124 23.97 -13.08 9.75
CA ALA A 124 25.11 -13.98 9.71
C ALA A 124 24.95 -15.05 10.79
N ASP A 125 25.32 -16.29 10.48
CA ASP A 125 25.34 -17.36 11.47
C ASP A 125 26.59 -17.19 12.37
N GLU A 126 26.42 -17.40 13.68
CA GLU A 126 27.49 -17.22 14.67
C GLU A 126 28.53 -18.37 14.67
N LYS A 127 28.30 -19.41 13.87
CA LYS A 127 29.22 -20.56 13.71
C LYS A 127 29.95 -20.43 12.39
N ASP A 128 31.28 -20.62 12.40
CA ASP A 128 32.20 -20.40 11.27
C ASP A 128 31.86 -21.13 9.95
N ASP A 129 30.95 -22.12 9.99
CA ASP A 129 30.60 -22.97 8.83
C ASP A 129 29.19 -22.73 8.26
N GLY A 130 28.42 -21.78 8.80
CA GLY A 130 27.04 -21.51 8.36
C GLY A 130 26.95 -20.36 7.36
N GLU A 131 26.38 -20.60 6.17
CA GLU A 131 25.92 -19.50 5.30
C GLU A 131 24.76 -18.77 5.99
N GLY A 132 24.93 -17.48 6.28
CA GLY A 132 23.86 -16.68 6.89
C GLY A 132 22.61 -16.57 6.01
N HIS A 133 21.51 -16.09 6.59
CA HIS A 133 20.19 -16.11 5.95
C HIS A 133 19.49 -14.75 5.91
N TRP A 134 18.61 -14.57 4.92
CA TRP A 134 17.74 -13.40 4.80
C TRP A 134 16.37 -13.68 5.42
N ASP A 135 15.87 -12.77 6.26
CA ASP A 135 14.51 -12.82 6.80
C ASP A 135 13.69 -11.63 6.34
N ALA A 136 12.54 -11.90 5.71
CA ALA A 136 11.58 -10.85 5.35
C ALA A 136 11.12 -10.07 6.59
N LYS A 137 11.15 -8.74 6.51
CA LYS A 137 10.69 -7.85 7.58
C LYS A 137 9.30 -7.34 7.30
N THR A 138 8.48 -7.33 8.34
CA THR A 138 7.06 -6.96 8.25
C THR A 138 6.64 -6.05 9.38
N LEU A 139 5.46 -5.43 9.26
CA LEU A 139 4.83 -4.67 10.35
C LEU A 139 4.54 -5.52 11.61
N ARG A 140 4.61 -6.86 11.52
CA ARG A 140 4.51 -7.74 12.70
C ARG A 140 5.74 -7.59 13.61
N ASN A 141 6.90 -7.29 13.02
CA ASN A 141 8.16 -7.05 13.72
C ASN A 141 8.11 -5.62 14.29
N GLY A 142 8.14 -5.47 15.62
CA GLY A 142 7.95 -4.17 16.28
C GLY A 142 8.92 -3.09 15.81
N THR A 143 10.19 -3.44 15.61
CA THR A 143 11.24 -2.55 15.09
C THR A 143 10.90 -1.98 13.72
N PHE A 144 10.17 -2.72 12.89
CA PHE A 144 9.88 -2.37 11.49
C PHE A 144 8.50 -1.74 11.29
N SER A 145 7.86 -1.21 12.35
CA SER A 145 6.56 -0.53 12.23
C SER A 145 6.62 0.69 11.30
N ARG A 146 7.78 1.35 11.21
CA ARG A 146 8.05 2.47 10.32
C ARG A 146 7.99 2.13 8.82
N LEU A 147 7.97 0.85 8.45
CA LEU A 147 7.65 0.44 7.07
C LEU A 147 6.31 1.03 6.60
N ALA A 148 5.35 1.25 7.50
CA ALA A 148 4.06 1.86 7.18
C ALA A 148 4.18 3.26 6.56
N LEU A 149 5.29 3.97 6.85
CA LEU A 149 5.59 5.31 6.36
C LEU A 149 6.38 5.30 5.05
N VAL A 150 6.87 4.14 4.61
CA VAL A 150 7.54 4.01 3.32
C VAL A 150 6.49 4.05 2.21
N ARG A 151 6.62 5.04 1.33
CA ARG A 151 5.65 5.37 0.30
C ARG A 151 6.17 4.99 -1.09
N PRO A 152 5.67 3.90 -1.70
CA PRO A 152 6.01 3.53 -3.07
C PRO A 152 5.22 4.37 -4.08
N GLU A 153 5.85 4.66 -5.21
CA GLU A 153 5.21 5.19 -6.42
C GLU A 153 5.64 4.36 -7.63
N ILE A 154 4.69 3.90 -8.42
CA ILE A 154 4.96 3.15 -9.64
C ILE A 154 4.86 4.10 -10.83
N TRP A 155 5.92 4.13 -11.64
CA TRP A 155 6.00 4.90 -12.87
C TRP A 155 6.22 3.96 -14.05
N ILE A 156 5.29 3.94 -15.00
CA ILE A 156 5.40 3.08 -16.18
C ILE A 156 5.66 3.90 -17.45
N PRO A 157 6.36 3.34 -18.45
CA PRO A 157 6.62 4.01 -19.70
C PRO A 157 5.33 4.47 -20.38
N ASN A 158 5.35 5.70 -20.91
CA ASN A 158 4.26 6.26 -21.68
C ASN A 158 4.77 6.72 -23.05
N PRO A 159 4.55 5.92 -24.12
CA PRO A 159 4.99 6.25 -25.48
C PRO A 159 4.44 7.58 -26.02
N THR A 160 3.34 8.10 -25.47
CA THR A 160 2.76 9.39 -25.88
C THR A 160 3.38 10.59 -25.17
N SER A 161 4.25 10.36 -24.19
CA SER A 161 4.93 11.45 -23.46
C SER A 161 6.02 12.10 -24.31
N PRO A 162 6.14 13.44 -24.35
CA PRO A 162 7.20 14.12 -25.09
C PRO A 162 8.63 13.73 -24.70
N GLY A 163 8.83 13.25 -23.47
CA GLY A 163 10.14 12.81 -22.96
C GLY A 163 10.41 11.32 -23.14
N TYR A 164 9.60 10.60 -23.92
CA TYR A 164 9.75 9.16 -24.13
C TYR A 164 10.92 8.84 -25.07
N ASP A 165 11.77 7.91 -24.65
CA ASP A 165 12.86 7.36 -25.46
C ASP A 165 13.11 5.90 -25.07
N LYS A 166 13.14 5.00 -26.06
CA LYS A 166 13.34 3.56 -25.87
C LYS A 166 14.66 3.21 -25.17
N ARG A 167 15.64 4.11 -25.20
CA ARG A 167 16.96 3.93 -24.58
C ARG A 167 16.94 4.19 -23.07
N LEU A 168 15.91 4.87 -22.56
CA LEU A 168 15.78 5.16 -21.13
C LEU A 168 15.74 3.86 -20.33
N HIS A 169 16.46 3.85 -19.22
CA HIS A 169 16.46 2.70 -18.31
C HIS A 169 15.04 2.36 -17.83
N SER A 170 14.22 3.38 -17.57
CA SER A 170 12.81 3.22 -17.21
C SER A 170 11.98 2.48 -18.26
N VAL A 171 12.32 2.62 -19.55
CA VAL A 171 11.64 1.88 -20.62
C VAL A 171 12.15 0.45 -20.70
N LYS A 172 13.47 0.24 -20.57
CA LYS A 172 14.08 -1.10 -20.57
C LYS A 172 13.64 -1.99 -19.40
N SER A 173 13.24 -1.39 -18.28
CA SER A 173 12.77 -2.09 -17.07
C SER A 173 11.24 -2.15 -16.95
N ASP A 174 10.49 -1.80 -18.01
CA ASP A 174 9.03 -1.63 -18.02
C ASP A 174 8.48 -0.71 -16.93
N GLY A 175 9.32 0.20 -16.46
CA GLY A 175 9.02 1.21 -15.46
C GLY A 175 9.97 1.22 -14.28
N VAL A 176 9.70 2.13 -13.37
CA VAL A 176 10.53 2.44 -12.20
C VAL A 176 9.63 2.52 -10.97
N LEU A 177 10.12 1.99 -9.86
CA LEU A 177 9.52 2.17 -8.55
C LEU A 177 10.32 3.23 -7.80
N LEU A 178 9.68 4.34 -7.46
CA LEU A 178 10.25 5.35 -6.56
C LEU A 178 9.79 5.03 -5.14
N ILE A 179 10.71 5.05 -4.19
CA ILE A 179 10.46 4.68 -2.81
C ILE A 179 10.84 5.87 -1.93
N PHE A 180 9.84 6.50 -1.32
CA PHE A 180 9.99 7.65 -0.43
C PHE A 180 9.87 7.22 1.02
N TYR A 181 10.59 7.89 1.91
CA TYR A 181 10.49 7.70 3.36
C TYR A 181 10.85 8.99 4.10
N PRO A 182 10.29 9.23 5.31
CA PRO A 182 10.61 10.42 6.09
C PRO A 182 12.11 10.53 6.39
N ARG A 183 12.64 11.73 6.20
CA ARG A 183 14.02 12.06 6.53
C ARG A 183 14.22 12.09 8.04
N ASP A 184 15.32 11.54 8.54
CA ASP A 184 15.67 11.72 9.95
C ASP A 184 16.07 13.18 10.20
N THR A 185 15.29 13.86 11.03
CA THR A 185 15.51 15.26 11.40
C THR A 185 16.19 15.43 12.76
N SER A 186 16.35 14.34 13.53
CA SER A 186 16.85 14.37 14.91
C SER A 186 18.27 14.92 15.02
N ARG A 187 19.11 14.61 14.01
CA ARG A 187 20.52 15.05 13.92
C ARG A 187 20.73 16.28 13.05
N LEU A 188 19.67 16.85 12.47
CA LEU A 188 19.80 18.03 11.61
C LEU A 188 19.92 19.31 12.44
N PRO A 189 20.68 20.32 11.97
CA PRO A 189 20.75 21.62 12.63
C PRO A 189 19.38 22.34 12.72
N PRO A 190 19.17 23.24 13.70
CA PRO A 190 17.88 23.93 13.89
C PRO A 190 17.39 24.68 12.65
N TRP A 191 18.28 25.34 11.91
CA TRP A 191 17.92 26.05 10.68
C TRP A 191 17.45 25.12 9.57
N THR A 192 18.01 23.91 9.48
CA THR A 192 17.57 22.88 8.53
C THR A 192 16.17 22.38 8.88
N ARG A 193 15.89 22.15 10.18
CA ARG A 193 14.54 21.77 10.64
C ARG A 193 13.52 22.86 10.36
N LEU A 194 13.88 24.12 10.58
CA LEU A 194 13.04 25.27 10.22
C LEU A 194 12.80 25.32 8.71
N GLY A 195 13.84 25.11 7.90
CA GLY A 195 13.72 25.03 6.45
C GLY A 195 12.77 23.92 5.97
N ILE A 196 12.81 22.74 6.60
CA ILE A 196 11.85 21.65 6.33
C ILE A 196 10.43 22.07 6.73
N LYS A 197 10.26 22.64 7.92
CA LYS A 197 8.95 23.09 8.43
C LYS A 197 8.33 24.19 7.55
N LEU A 198 9.15 25.05 6.97
CA LEU A 198 8.73 26.08 6.02
C LEU A 198 8.56 25.56 4.58
N GLY A 199 8.78 24.26 4.33
CA GLY A 199 8.71 23.66 2.99
C GLY A 199 9.84 24.09 2.04
N LEU A 200 10.87 24.75 2.57
CA LEU A 200 12.06 25.18 1.83
C LEU A 200 13.02 24.01 1.59
N LEU A 201 13.01 22.98 2.43
CA LEU A 201 13.84 21.77 2.33
C LEU A 201 12.98 20.51 2.30
N GLU A 202 13.51 19.42 1.75
CA GLU A 202 12.77 18.15 1.65
C GLU A 202 12.65 17.46 3.02
N SER A 203 11.42 17.06 3.36
CA SER A 203 11.07 16.28 4.56
C SER A 203 11.21 14.77 4.34
N GLU A 204 11.43 14.33 3.11
CA GLU A 204 11.52 12.93 2.71
C GLU A 204 12.84 12.70 1.97
N GLU A 205 13.41 11.52 2.16
CA GLU A 205 14.43 10.96 1.28
C GLU A 205 13.78 9.94 0.34
N TRP A 206 14.43 9.67 -0.79
CA TRP A 206 13.93 8.71 -1.75
C TRP A 206 15.04 8.09 -2.58
N PHE A 207 14.75 6.93 -3.14
CA PHE A 207 15.57 6.25 -4.14
C PHE A 207 14.66 5.59 -5.18
N SER A 208 15.24 5.20 -6.32
CA SER A 208 14.50 4.58 -7.42
C SER A 208 15.12 3.25 -7.79
N ILE A 209 14.27 2.28 -8.12
CA ILE A 209 14.68 0.97 -8.63
C ILE A 209 13.94 0.62 -9.91
N PRO A 210 14.51 -0.19 -10.80
CA PRO A 210 13.76 -0.73 -11.93
C PRO A 210 12.63 -1.67 -11.46
N LEU A 211 11.45 -1.60 -12.10
CA LEU A 211 10.35 -2.55 -11.82
C LEU A 211 10.73 -3.99 -12.19
N ASN A 212 11.43 -4.14 -13.32
CA ASN A 212 12.01 -5.40 -13.78
C ASN A 212 13.53 -5.24 -13.96
N PRO A 213 14.36 -6.18 -13.52
CA PRO A 213 15.80 -6.16 -13.82
C PRO A 213 16.04 -5.92 -15.32
N PRO A 214 16.80 -4.89 -15.71
CA PRO A 214 17.04 -4.59 -17.11
C PRO A 214 17.91 -5.69 -17.75
N PRO A 215 17.71 -6.01 -19.04
CA PRO A 215 18.61 -6.90 -19.77
C PRO A 215 19.92 -6.18 -20.16
N PRO A 216 21.07 -6.89 -20.19
CA PRO A 216 21.28 -8.25 -19.69
C PRO A 216 21.21 -8.27 -18.16
N GLN A 217 20.56 -9.31 -17.61
CA GLN A 217 20.39 -9.47 -16.18
C GLN A 217 21.75 -9.82 -15.57
N ASP A 218 22.51 -8.79 -15.21
CA ASP A 218 23.75 -8.96 -14.46
C ASP A 218 23.44 -9.66 -13.14
N SER A 219 23.88 -10.91 -13.03
CA SER A 219 23.62 -11.76 -11.86
C SER A 219 24.22 -11.18 -10.58
N SER A 220 25.23 -10.31 -10.67
CA SER A 220 25.84 -9.68 -9.48
C SER A 220 24.98 -8.55 -8.90
N THR A 221 24.30 -7.79 -9.77
CA THR A 221 23.41 -6.70 -9.36
C THR A 221 22.02 -7.22 -8.94
N TYR A 222 21.56 -8.28 -9.61
CA TYR A 222 20.24 -8.88 -9.40
C TYR A 222 20.31 -10.39 -9.12
N PRO A 223 21.05 -10.85 -8.08
CA PRO A 223 21.21 -12.27 -7.80
C PRO A 223 19.89 -12.91 -7.36
N LEU A 224 19.71 -14.16 -7.77
CA LEU A 224 18.62 -15.00 -7.29
C LEU A 224 19.03 -15.68 -5.99
N GLU A 225 18.51 -15.17 -4.88
CA GLU A 225 18.84 -15.64 -3.53
C GLU A 225 17.60 -16.17 -2.81
N GLU A 226 17.84 -16.97 -1.78
CA GLU A 226 16.79 -17.43 -0.88
C GLU A 226 16.57 -16.40 0.24
N LEU A 227 15.30 -16.09 0.51
CA LEU A 227 14.88 -15.44 1.75
C LEU A 227 13.81 -16.28 2.46
N ARG A 228 13.75 -16.15 3.78
CA ARG A 228 12.68 -16.70 4.60
C ARG A 228 11.54 -15.70 4.69
N LEU A 229 10.41 -16.03 4.09
CA LEU A 229 9.16 -15.32 4.33
C LEU A 229 8.43 -16.04 5.48
N PHE A 230 8.58 -15.52 6.69
CA PHE A 230 8.27 -16.25 7.92
C PHE A 230 9.14 -17.50 8.04
N SER A 231 8.56 -18.69 8.04
CA SER A 231 9.27 -19.98 8.08
C SER A 231 9.40 -20.64 6.70
N ILE A 232 8.97 -19.96 5.63
CA ILE A 232 8.93 -20.55 4.28
C ILE A 232 10.10 -20.01 3.46
N PRO A 233 11.07 -20.87 3.08
CA PRO A 233 12.10 -20.53 2.09
C PRO A 233 11.47 -20.07 0.78
N THR A 234 11.92 -18.94 0.25
CA THR A 234 11.40 -18.34 -0.98
C THR A 234 12.57 -17.80 -1.78
N ARG A 235 12.76 -18.27 -3.01
CA ARG A 235 13.77 -17.72 -3.92
C ARG A 235 13.24 -16.47 -4.62
N ALA A 236 14.01 -15.39 -4.58
CA ALA A 236 13.65 -14.11 -5.15
C ALA A 236 14.88 -13.33 -5.61
N THR A 237 14.67 -12.36 -6.49
CA THR A 237 15.73 -11.51 -7.02
C THR A 237 16.06 -10.40 -6.02
N ARG A 238 17.27 -10.38 -5.48
CA ARG A 238 17.76 -9.32 -4.60
C ARG A 238 18.25 -8.13 -5.41
N TYR A 239 17.95 -6.92 -4.97
CA TYR A 239 18.44 -5.67 -5.54
C TYR A 239 19.63 -5.20 -4.70
N SER A 240 20.84 -5.59 -5.09
CA SER A 240 22.02 -5.53 -4.20
C SER A 240 22.56 -4.13 -3.93
N THR A 241 22.43 -3.20 -4.87
CA THR A 241 23.07 -1.87 -4.83
C THR A 241 22.10 -0.70 -4.62
N HIS A 242 20.80 -0.97 -4.54
CA HIS A 242 19.78 0.08 -4.61
C HIS A 242 19.34 0.63 -3.26
N VAL A 243 19.47 -0.16 -2.19
CA VAL A 243 18.94 0.19 -0.87
C VAL A 243 19.92 1.13 -0.15
N PRO A 244 19.56 2.40 0.10
CA PRO A 244 20.46 3.33 0.77
C PRO A 244 20.59 3.03 2.27
N ALA A 245 21.76 3.33 2.83
CA ALA A 245 22.01 3.16 4.27
C ALA A 245 21.05 4.00 5.15
N SER A 246 20.63 5.17 4.67
CA SER A 246 19.68 6.02 5.41
C SER A 246 18.29 5.39 5.56
N LEU A 247 17.88 4.50 4.66
CA LEU A 247 16.65 3.71 4.85
C LEU A 247 16.82 2.71 6.00
N ALA A 248 17.97 2.03 6.08
CA ALA A 248 18.24 1.09 7.16
C ALA A 248 18.24 1.80 8.52
N GLU A 249 18.85 2.98 8.63
CA GLU A 249 18.80 3.83 9.82
C GLU A 249 17.37 4.28 10.14
N PHE A 250 16.62 4.74 9.15
CA PHE A 250 15.20 5.11 9.31
C PHE A 250 14.36 3.95 9.85
N LEU A 251 14.57 2.73 9.36
CA LEU A 251 13.85 1.54 9.82
C LEU A 251 14.39 0.97 11.14
N GLY A 252 15.48 1.50 11.68
CA GLY A 252 16.13 0.98 12.89
C GLY A 252 16.83 -0.37 12.67
N SER A 253 17.15 -0.70 11.42
CA SER A 253 17.86 -1.92 11.03
C SER A 253 19.34 -1.79 11.39
N LYS A 254 19.83 -2.67 12.27
CA LYS A 254 21.28 -2.75 12.59
C LYS A 254 22.01 -3.74 11.68
N LYS A 255 21.26 -4.56 10.96
CA LYS A 255 21.76 -5.59 10.05
C LYS A 255 21.69 -5.09 8.60
N PRO A 256 22.44 -5.72 7.67
CA PRO A 256 22.32 -5.42 6.25
C PRO A 256 20.87 -5.58 5.79
N LEU A 257 20.33 -4.53 5.16
CA LEU A 257 18.97 -4.48 4.65
C LEU A 257 18.98 -4.71 3.14
N GLY A 258 18.18 -5.66 2.67
CA GLY A 258 18.01 -6.00 1.26
C GLY A 258 16.58 -5.77 0.79
N LEU A 259 16.44 -5.50 -0.51
CA LEU A 259 15.15 -5.46 -1.18
C LEU A 259 15.06 -6.63 -2.16
N PHE A 260 13.97 -7.38 -2.09
CA PHE A 260 13.73 -8.56 -2.90
C PHE A 260 12.50 -8.38 -3.77
N ARG A 261 12.58 -8.86 -5.01
CA ARG A 261 11.47 -8.94 -5.97
C ARG A 261 11.15 -10.40 -6.23
N VAL A 262 9.87 -10.72 -6.30
CA VAL A 262 9.42 -12.07 -6.71
C VAL A 262 10.05 -12.48 -8.06
N HIS A 263 10.40 -13.75 -8.21
CA HIS A 263 11.00 -14.29 -9.42
C HIS A 263 9.97 -15.12 -10.19
N SER A 264 9.89 -14.98 -11.52
CA SER A 264 8.88 -15.68 -12.35
C SER A 264 9.01 -17.20 -12.29
N GLY A 265 10.22 -17.73 -12.12
CA GLY A 265 10.48 -19.16 -11.96
C GLY A 265 10.21 -19.72 -10.55
N HIS A 266 9.86 -18.89 -9.57
CA HIS A 266 9.65 -19.29 -8.17
C HIS A 266 8.38 -18.66 -7.60
N VAL A 267 7.24 -19.12 -8.10
CA VAL A 267 5.90 -18.66 -7.69
C VAL A 267 5.47 -19.25 -6.36
N ARG A 268 4.65 -18.49 -5.61
CA ARG A 268 4.09 -18.93 -4.33
C ARG A 268 2.59 -19.14 -4.51
N VAL A 269 2.11 -20.36 -4.27
CA VAL A 269 0.72 -20.71 -4.58
C VAL A 269 -0.18 -20.54 -3.35
N ALA A 270 -1.40 -20.06 -3.57
CA ALA A 270 -2.45 -20.07 -2.55
C ALA A 270 -2.93 -21.51 -2.32
N VAL A 271 -2.99 -21.91 -1.06
CA VAL A 271 -3.27 -23.29 -0.64
C VAL A 271 -4.38 -23.30 0.42
N GLY A 272 -4.84 -24.49 0.85
CA GLY A 272 -5.82 -24.64 1.93
C GLY A 272 -7.25 -24.56 1.43
N ASN A 273 -7.94 -23.44 1.65
CA ASN A 273 -9.29 -23.18 1.12
C ASN A 273 -9.29 -22.58 -0.29
N ALA A 274 -8.14 -22.46 -0.96
CA ALA A 274 -8.08 -22.04 -2.35
C ALA A 274 -8.73 -23.12 -3.25
N PRO A 275 -9.50 -22.73 -4.28
CA PRO A 275 -9.93 -23.66 -5.32
C PRO A 275 -8.70 -24.25 -6.05
N SER A 276 -8.83 -25.48 -6.52
CA SER A 276 -7.76 -26.18 -7.22
C SER A 276 -7.54 -25.64 -8.65
N GLU A 277 -6.36 -25.91 -9.22
CA GLU A 277 -6.08 -25.61 -10.63
C GLU A 277 -7.10 -26.25 -11.58
N ARG A 278 -7.58 -27.46 -11.25
CA ARG A 278 -8.63 -28.14 -12.03
C ARG A 278 -9.95 -27.36 -12.04
N GLU A 279 -10.27 -26.67 -10.96
CA GLU A 279 -11.50 -25.86 -10.85
C GLU A 279 -11.36 -24.51 -11.54
N LEU A 280 -10.19 -23.89 -11.49
CA LEU A 280 -9.96 -22.52 -11.99
C LEU A 280 -9.41 -22.47 -13.42
N GLY A 281 -8.75 -23.53 -13.87
CA GLY A 281 -7.95 -23.53 -15.10
C GLY A 281 -6.63 -22.75 -14.99
N TYR A 282 -6.24 -22.33 -13.79
CA TYR A 282 -4.94 -21.69 -13.50
C TYR A 282 -4.54 -21.90 -12.03
N VAL A 283 -3.26 -21.71 -11.73
CA VAL A 283 -2.72 -21.76 -10.37
C VAL A 283 -2.75 -20.36 -9.75
N PRO A 284 -3.47 -20.14 -8.64
CA PRO A 284 -3.50 -18.83 -7.99
C PRO A 284 -2.16 -18.54 -7.28
N ASP A 285 -1.30 -17.73 -7.92
CA ASP A 285 -0.10 -17.17 -7.30
C ASP A 285 -0.52 -16.15 -6.22
N LYS A 286 0.38 -15.89 -5.28
CA LYS A 286 0.19 -14.89 -4.22
C LYS A 286 1.39 -13.99 -4.01
N ALA A 287 2.42 -14.04 -4.87
CA ALA A 287 3.62 -13.21 -4.74
C ALA A 287 4.17 -13.22 -3.29
N PHE A 288 4.42 -12.05 -2.68
CA PHE A 288 4.76 -11.95 -1.24
C PHE A 288 3.55 -11.76 -0.30
N SER A 289 2.31 -11.99 -0.75
CA SER A 289 1.13 -12.08 0.13
C SER A 289 1.27 -13.21 1.14
N ASP A 290 0.59 -13.08 2.28
CA ASP A 290 0.67 -14.07 3.36
C ASP A 290 0.06 -15.41 2.87
N GLU A 291 -1.21 -15.39 2.45
CA GLU A 291 -1.98 -16.62 2.18
C GLU A 291 -2.67 -16.66 0.81
N TYR A 292 -3.31 -15.56 0.40
CA TYR A 292 -4.15 -15.49 -0.81
C TYR A 292 -3.82 -14.23 -1.65
N PRO A 293 -4.13 -14.21 -2.97
CA PRO A 293 -3.84 -13.09 -3.86
C PRO A 293 -4.64 -11.81 -3.56
N LEU A 294 -5.84 -11.94 -3.01
CA LEU A 294 -6.70 -10.81 -2.69
C LEU A 294 -7.25 -10.88 -1.28
N GLN A 295 -7.42 -9.70 -0.68
CA GLN A 295 -8.09 -9.52 0.59
C GLN A 295 -9.18 -8.46 0.46
N MET A 296 -10.36 -8.74 1.00
CA MET A 296 -11.49 -7.82 1.04
C MET A 296 -11.82 -7.38 2.47
N GLN A 297 -12.27 -6.15 2.63
CA GLN A 297 -12.73 -5.60 3.90
C GLN A 297 -14.03 -4.81 3.72
N SER A 298 -15.04 -5.14 4.53
CA SER A 298 -16.29 -4.37 4.62
C SER A 298 -16.10 -3.13 5.48
N MET A 299 -16.60 -1.99 4.99
CA MET A 299 -16.68 -0.76 5.79
C MET A 299 -17.65 -0.90 6.97
N GLY A 300 -18.73 -1.69 6.84
CA GLY A 300 -19.65 -1.96 7.95
C GLY A 300 -18.94 -2.64 9.11
N SER A 301 -18.15 -3.68 8.82
CA SER A 301 -17.39 -4.43 9.82
C SER A 301 -16.25 -3.62 10.43
N LEU A 302 -15.61 -2.77 9.63
CA LEU A 302 -14.59 -1.84 10.12
C LEU A 302 -15.19 -0.86 11.14
N ARG A 303 -16.40 -0.34 10.90
CA ARG A 303 -17.04 0.63 11.79
C ARG A 303 -17.47 0.03 13.11
N ASP A 304 -18.05 -1.17 13.10
CA ASP A 304 -18.36 -1.85 14.37
C ASP A 304 -17.07 -2.06 15.18
N MET A 305 -15.99 -2.52 14.53
CA MET A 305 -14.67 -2.65 15.17
C MET A 305 -14.10 -1.30 15.64
N HIS A 306 -14.29 -0.24 14.87
CA HIS A 306 -13.90 1.11 15.27
C HIS A 306 -14.64 1.55 16.53
N GLY A 307 -15.96 1.37 16.60
CA GLY A 307 -16.76 1.68 17.78
C GLY A 307 -16.26 0.97 19.04
N ARG A 308 -15.90 -0.31 18.92
CA ARG A 308 -15.35 -1.11 20.02
C ARG A 308 -13.95 -0.69 20.45
N THR A 309 -13.16 -0.10 19.56
CA THR A 309 -11.75 0.29 19.80
C THR A 309 -11.55 1.79 20.00
N LYS A 310 -12.61 2.60 19.92
CA LYS A 310 -12.57 4.06 19.95
C LYS A 310 -11.90 4.64 21.20
N TYR A 311 -11.97 3.92 22.33
CA TYR A 311 -11.34 4.31 23.58
C TYR A 311 -9.80 4.36 23.52
N ALA A 312 -9.18 3.64 22.58
CA ALA A 312 -7.73 3.55 22.42
C ALA A 312 -7.24 4.01 21.03
N ILE A 313 -8.07 3.82 20.00
CA ILE A 313 -7.79 4.23 18.63
C ILE A 313 -8.93 5.18 18.19
N PRO A 314 -8.76 6.50 18.40
CA PRO A 314 -9.81 7.48 18.12
C PRO A 314 -10.30 7.49 16.66
N GLN A 315 -9.44 7.08 15.72
CA GLN A 315 -9.76 6.92 14.30
C GLN A 315 -9.15 5.61 13.77
N LEU A 316 -9.96 4.58 13.62
CA LEU A 316 -9.51 3.28 13.09
C LEU A 316 -9.63 3.28 11.56
N SER A 317 -8.53 3.56 10.86
CA SER A 317 -8.49 3.50 9.39
C SER A 317 -8.49 2.07 8.86
N VAL A 318 -9.16 1.85 7.72
CA VAL A 318 -9.17 0.57 6.99
C VAL A 318 -7.76 0.13 6.58
N ARG A 319 -6.86 1.10 6.38
CA ARG A 319 -5.46 0.93 5.95
C ARG A 319 -4.66 0.04 6.91
N ARG A 320 -5.03 -0.01 8.20
CA ARG A 320 -4.45 -0.91 9.22
C ARG A 320 -4.61 -2.39 8.87
N PHE A 321 -5.69 -2.75 8.17
CA PHE A 321 -6.01 -4.13 7.79
C PHE A 321 -5.49 -4.51 6.40
N ARG A 322 -4.89 -3.55 5.69
CA ARG A 322 -4.27 -3.73 4.37
C ARG A 322 -5.10 -4.50 3.33
N PRO A 323 -6.41 -4.21 3.17
CA PRO A 323 -7.21 -4.86 2.13
C PRO A 323 -6.77 -4.41 0.74
N ASN A 324 -7.05 -5.26 -0.24
CA ASN A 324 -6.94 -4.92 -1.66
C ASN A 324 -8.25 -4.36 -2.20
N VAL A 325 -9.38 -4.89 -1.72
CA VAL A 325 -10.73 -4.47 -2.09
C VAL A 325 -11.47 -4.00 -0.84
N VAL A 326 -11.91 -2.74 -0.82
CA VAL A 326 -12.79 -2.22 0.23
C VAL A 326 -14.21 -2.18 -0.32
N VAL A 327 -15.16 -2.72 0.44
CA VAL A 327 -16.57 -2.80 0.03
C VAL A 327 -17.43 -1.96 0.97
N GLU A 328 -18.39 -1.23 0.41
CA GLU A 328 -19.42 -0.50 1.14
C GLU A 328 -20.83 -1.03 0.80
N GLY A 329 -21.85 -0.55 1.51
CA GLY A 329 -23.22 -1.03 1.36
C GLY A 329 -23.49 -2.39 2.01
N VAL A 330 -22.61 -2.81 2.93
CA VAL A 330 -22.67 -4.10 3.63
C VAL A 330 -22.79 -3.85 5.13
N ARG A 331 -23.72 -4.53 5.80
CA ARG A 331 -23.85 -4.47 7.26
C ARG A 331 -22.65 -5.10 7.95
N ALA A 332 -22.41 -4.74 9.21
CA ALA A 332 -21.31 -5.32 9.97
C ALA A 332 -21.37 -6.85 9.94
N TYR A 333 -20.26 -7.44 9.50
CA TYR A 333 -19.96 -8.87 9.48
C TYR A 333 -20.79 -9.72 8.52
N GLU A 334 -21.64 -9.12 7.68
CA GLU A 334 -22.43 -9.87 6.69
C GLU A 334 -21.53 -10.60 5.69
N GLU A 335 -20.34 -10.07 5.40
CA GLU A 335 -19.37 -10.70 4.51
C GLU A 335 -18.78 -12.01 5.05
N ASP A 336 -18.87 -12.26 6.36
CA ASP A 336 -18.31 -13.46 6.99
C ASP A 336 -18.98 -14.75 6.51
N ALA A 337 -20.19 -14.66 5.94
CA ALA A 337 -20.95 -15.79 5.42
C ALA A 337 -20.84 -15.94 3.90
N TRP A 338 -20.20 -15.01 3.18
CA TRP A 338 -20.13 -15.10 1.71
C TRP A 338 -19.20 -16.22 1.29
N LYS A 339 -19.63 -17.09 0.37
CA LYS A 339 -18.81 -18.17 -0.20
C LYS A 339 -18.39 -17.87 -1.63
N MET A 340 -19.27 -17.22 -2.38
CA MET A 340 -18.99 -16.76 -3.73
C MET A 340 -19.63 -15.40 -3.92
N ILE A 341 -18.86 -14.49 -4.49
CA ILE A 341 -19.33 -13.17 -4.93
C ILE A 341 -19.03 -13.01 -6.41
N ARG A 342 -19.70 -12.06 -7.06
CA ARG A 342 -19.45 -11.67 -8.44
C ARG A 342 -19.18 -10.18 -8.48
N PHE A 343 -18.01 -9.79 -8.97
CA PHE A 343 -17.73 -8.40 -9.33
C PHE A 343 -18.39 -8.12 -10.66
N VAL A 344 -19.38 -7.23 -10.70
CA VAL A 344 -20.12 -6.86 -11.90
C VAL A 344 -19.69 -5.46 -12.32
N SER A 345 -19.12 -5.36 -13.52
CA SER A 345 -18.64 -4.08 -14.04
C SER A 345 -19.79 -3.11 -14.25
N SER A 346 -19.64 -1.88 -13.73
CA SER A 346 -20.61 -0.80 -13.96
C SER A 346 -20.81 -0.46 -15.43
N ASP A 347 -19.75 -0.61 -16.24
CA ASP A 347 -19.70 -0.09 -17.61
C ASP A 347 -20.15 -1.13 -18.65
N LYS A 348 -19.91 -2.41 -18.38
CA LYS A 348 -20.09 -3.50 -19.37
C LYS A 348 -21.09 -4.58 -18.95
N GLY A 349 -21.49 -4.64 -17.68
CA GLY A 349 -22.38 -5.69 -17.16
C GLY A 349 -21.76 -7.09 -17.08
N GLU A 350 -20.53 -7.29 -17.58
CA GLU A 350 -19.79 -8.53 -17.42
C GLU A 350 -19.40 -8.74 -15.96
N GLY A 351 -19.56 -9.98 -15.50
CA GLY A 351 -19.26 -10.38 -14.13
C GLY A 351 -18.09 -11.36 -14.05
N VAL A 352 -17.28 -11.24 -13.00
CA VAL A 352 -16.27 -12.23 -12.64
C VAL A 352 -16.61 -12.83 -11.29
N ASP A 353 -16.75 -14.15 -11.25
CA ASP A 353 -16.95 -14.89 -10.01
C ASP A 353 -15.66 -14.90 -9.19
N VAL A 354 -15.82 -14.78 -7.88
CA VAL A 354 -14.72 -14.72 -6.93
C VAL A 354 -15.07 -15.63 -5.75
N HIS A 355 -14.21 -16.61 -5.53
CA HIS A 355 -14.29 -17.50 -4.39
C HIS A 355 -13.89 -16.72 -3.15
N VAL A 356 -14.78 -16.72 -2.16
CA VAL A 356 -14.45 -16.26 -0.82
C VAL A 356 -13.93 -17.49 -0.09
N CYS A 357 -12.62 -17.56 0.10
CA CYS A 357 -11.95 -18.79 0.53
C CYS A 357 -12.08 -19.01 2.04
N CYS A 358 -11.79 -17.97 2.83
CA CYS A 358 -11.83 -18.04 4.29
C CYS A 358 -11.88 -16.65 4.92
N ARG A 359 -12.19 -16.62 6.22
CA ARG A 359 -12.11 -15.42 7.06
C ARG A 359 -10.64 -15.06 7.30
N THR A 360 -10.32 -13.77 7.26
CA THR A 360 -8.94 -13.30 7.49
C THR A 360 -8.64 -13.27 8.99
N VAL A 361 -7.87 -14.24 9.46
CA VAL A 361 -7.32 -14.23 10.82
C VAL A 361 -6.31 -13.11 10.95
N ARG A 362 -6.54 -12.17 11.88
CA ARG A 362 -5.69 -11.01 12.08
C ARG A 362 -4.53 -11.32 13.04
N CYS A 363 -3.35 -10.84 12.65
CA CYS A 363 -2.18 -10.78 13.50
C CYS A 363 -2.08 -9.39 14.15
N LYS A 364 -0.96 -9.08 14.81
CA LYS A 364 -0.71 -7.77 15.45
C LYS A 364 -0.36 -6.63 14.46
N LEU A 365 -0.38 -6.88 13.15
CA LEU A 365 -0.09 -5.86 12.14
C LEU A 365 -1.02 -4.64 12.25
N PRO A 366 -2.35 -4.77 12.45
CA PRO A 366 -3.26 -3.63 12.51
C PRO A 366 -3.03 -2.68 13.70
N ASN A 367 -2.19 -3.08 14.66
CA ASN A 367 -1.79 -2.22 15.77
C ASN A 367 -0.91 -1.05 15.31
N VAL A 368 -0.26 -1.16 14.15
CA VAL A 368 0.57 -0.08 13.60
C VAL A 368 -0.32 0.97 12.95
N ASP A 369 -0.15 2.23 13.38
CA ASP A 369 -0.76 3.38 12.76
C ASP A 369 -0.13 3.65 11.37
N PRO A 370 -0.94 3.75 10.29
CA PRO A 370 -0.42 3.91 8.94
C PRO A 370 0.12 5.32 8.64
N ASP A 371 -0.16 6.31 9.47
CA ASP A 371 0.25 7.70 9.28
C ASP A 371 1.39 8.11 10.21
N THR A 372 1.47 7.53 11.42
CA THR A 372 2.58 7.78 12.36
C THR A 372 3.63 6.68 12.38
N GLY A 373 3.31 5.46 11.94
CA GLY A 373 4.17 4.29 12.06
C GLY A 373 4.33 3.79 13.50
N GLU A 374 3.58 4.35 14.45
CA GLU A 374 3.61 3.96 15.85
C GLU A 374 2.74 2.72 16.08
N ARG A 375 3.26 1.80 16.88
CA ARG A 375 2.56 0.55 17.19
C ARG A 375 1.86 0.66 18.53
N HIS A 376 0.54 0.56 18.52
CA HIS A 376 -0.22 0.42 19.75
C HIS A 376 0.08 -0.93 20.42
N ALA A 377 0.23 -0.94 21.76
CA ALA A 377 0.70 -2.11 22.49
C ALA A 377 -0.20 -3.35 22.32
N VAL A 378 -1.54 -3.16 22.36
CA VAL A 378 -2.51 -4.26 22.36
C VAL A 378 -3.66 -4.12 21.35
N GLU A 379 -4.19 -2.93 21.10
CA GLU A 379 -5.28 -2.71 20.12
C GLU A 379 -4.83 -2.54 18.66
N PRO A 380 -5.67 -2.94 17.68
CA PRO A 380 -6.99 -3.56 17.83
C PRO A 380 -6.97 -5.09 18.06
N ASP A 381 -5.78 -5.71 18.14
CA ASP A 381 -5.62 -7.18 18.30
C ASP A 381 -6.35 -7.74 19.53
N LYS A 382 -6.29 -7.06 20.68
CA LYS A 382 -7.00 -7.48 21.90
C LYS A 382 -8.51 -7.48 21.69
N THR A 383 -9.10 -6.41 21.17
CA THR A 383 -10.54 -6.35 20.90
C THR A 383 -10.97 -7.39 19.87
N LEU A 384 -10.20 -7.59 18.80
CA LEU A 384 -10.44 -8.63 17.80
C LEU A 384 -10.45 -10.03 18.42
N ARG A 385 -9.46 -10.37 19.25
CA ARG A 385 -9.42 -11.67 19.93
C ARG A 385 -10.55 -11.83 20.96
N GLY A 386 -10.99 -10.75 21.59
CA GLY A 386 -12.08 -10.79 22.57
C GLY A 386 -13.47 -10.93 21.94
N THR A 387 -13.65 -10.52 20.69
CA THR A 387 -14.99 -10.38 20.08
C THR A 387 -15.19 -11.13 18.76
N ARG A 388 -14.10 -11.58 18.13
CA ARG A 388 -14.12 -12.03 16.73
C ARG A 388 -13.39 -13.36 16.49
N VAL A 389 -13.25 -14.21 17.51
CA VAL A 389 -12.75 -15.58 17.32
C VAL A 389 -13.92 -16.46 16.88
N ILE A 390 -14.24 -16.37 15.58
CA ILE A 390 -15.47 -16.94 15.00
C ILE A 390 -15.20 -18.07 13.99
N ASP A 391 -13.94 -18.40 13.74
CA ASP A 391 -13.58 -19.46 12.80
C ASP A 391 -13.04 -20.67 13.57
N ALA A 392 -13.74 -21.81 13.50
CA ALA A 392 -13.33 -23.01 14.23
C ALA A 392 -11.96 -23.57 13.78
N GLY A 393 -11.50 -23.18 12.58
CA GLY A 393 -10.19 -23.57 12.06
C GLY A 393 -9.01 -22.73 12.58
N GLY A 394 -9.26 -21.63 13.30
CA GLY A 394 -8.22 -20.72 13.77
C GLY A 394 -8.51 -20.06 15.12
N LYS A 395 -7.49 -19.85 15.95
CA LYS A 395 -7.65 -19.26 17.31
C LYS A 395 -7.51 -17.73 17.37
N GLY A 396 -7.51 -17.04 16.23
CA GLY A 396 -7.29 -15.60 16.17
C GLY A 396 -8.57 -14.82 15.87
N GLY A 397 -8.57 -13.52 16.17
CA GLY A 397 -9.69 -12.65 15.80
C GLY A 397 -9.76 -12.45 14.29
N CYS A 398 -10.95 -12.59 13.71
CA CYS A 398 -11.21 -12.49 12.29
C CYS A 398 -11.82 -11.14 11.90
N LEU A 399 -11.35 -10.56 10.81
CA LEU A 399 -11.99 -9.39 10.20
C LEU A 399 -11.66 -9.35 8.72
N GLY A 400 -12.64 -9.25 7.82
CA GLY A 400 -12.42 -9.28 6.37
C GLY A 400 -12.17 -10.70 5.83
N MET A 401 -12.13 -10.82 4.50
CA MET A 401 -12.17 -12.10 3.79
C MET A 401 -11.02 -12.25 2.79
N MET A 402 -10.53 -13.48 2.63
CA MET A 402 -9.52 -13.82 1.63
C MET A 402 -10.19 -14.34 0.36
N LEU A 403 -9.71 -13.90 -0.80
CA LEU A 403 -10.38 -14.10 -2.08
C LEU A 403 -9.47 -14.71 -3.15
N VAL A 404 -10.06 -15.54 -4.01
CA VAL A 404 -9.45 -16.05 -5.26
C VAL A 404 -10.46 -15.88 -6.41
N PRO A 405 -10.18 -15.05 -7.42
CA PRO A 405 -11.02 -14.93 -8.61
C PRO A 405 -11.07 -16.19 -9.46
N SER A 406 -12.17 -16.41 -10.18
CA SER A 406 -12.36 -17.59 -11.04
C SER A 406 -11.49 -17.60 -12.28
N ARG A 407 -10.98 -16.44 -12.70
CA ARG A 407 -10.06 -16.29 -13.84
C ARG A 407 -9.07 -15.14 -13.63
N PRO A 408 -7.87 -15.19 -14.23
CA PRO A 408 -6.95 -14.07 -14.27
C PRO A 408 -7.39 -13.02 -15.31
N ASP A 409 -6.62 -11.93 -15.41
CA ASP A 409 -6.69 -10.96 -16.49
C ASP A 409 -8.08 -10.31 -16.69
N PHE A 410 -8.57 -9.66 -15.65
CA PHE A 410 -9.76 -8.82 -15.73
C PHE A 410 -9.54 -7.46 -15.06
N LYS A 411 -10.28 -6.46 -15.54
CA LYS A 411 -10.32 -5.13 -14.94
C LYS A 411 -11.33 -5.11 -13.81
N ILE A 412 -10.99 -4.45 -12.72
CA ILE A 412 -11.87 -4.14 -11.59
C ILE A 412 -11.81 -2.63 -11.33
N SER A 413 -12.95 -2.02 -11.04
CA SER A 413 -13.10 -0.57 -10.84
C SER A 413 -13.83 -0.25 -9.53
N VAL A 414 -13.53 0.92 -8.97
CA VAL A 414 -14.35 1.52 -7.92
C VAL A 414 -15.75 1.80 -8.48
N GLY A 415 -16.78 1.47 -7.71
CA GLY A 415 -18.19 1.56 -8.12
C GLY A 415 -18.79 0.26 -8.66
N ASP A 416 -17.97 -0.71 -9.06
CA ASP A 416 -18.43 -2.05 -9.49
C ASP A 416 -19.31 -2.68 -8.40
N GLU A 417 -20.39 -3.34 -8.82
CA GLU A 417 -21.30 -4.05 -7.91
C GLU A 417 -20.64 -5.32 -7.40
N VAL A 418 -20.82 -5.60 -6.10
CA VAL A 418 -20.43 -6.86 -5.47
C VAL A 418 -21.68 -7.68 -5.21
N ARG A 419 -22.01 -8.57 -6.14
CA ARG A 419 -23.19 -9.43 -6.02
C ARG A 419 -22.87 -10.69 -5.25
N VAL A 420 -23.61 -10.97 -4.18
CA VAL A 420 -23.47 -12.23 -3.45
C VAL A 420 -24.13 -13.36 -4.24
N VAL A 421 -23.35 -14.39 -4.61
CA VAL A 421 -23.82 -15.54 -5.38
C VAL A 421 -24.24 -16.68 -4.45
N SER A 422 -23.45 -16.93 -3.40
CA SER A 422 -23.78 -17.95 -2.39
C SER A 422 -23.22 -17.60 -1.02
N THR A 423 -23.88 -18.12 0.01
CA THR A 423 -23.50 -17.96 1.41
C THR A 423 -23.39 -19.31 2.11
N GLY A 424 -22.73 -19.34 3.27
CA GLY A 424 -22.53 -20.53 4.07
C GLY A 424 -21.41 -20.35 5.08
N GLU A 425 -21.07 -21.44 5.77
CA GLU A 425 -20.04 -21.41 6.80
C GLU A 425 -18.62 -21.45 6.22
N HIS A 426 -17.69 -20.85 6.96
CA HIS A 426 -16.26 -20.99 6.72
C HIS A 426 -15.59 -21.80 7.82
N PHE A 427 -14.59 -22.55 7.39
CA PHE A 427 -13.67 -23.26 8.24
C PHE A 427 -12.26 -23.08 7.66
N TYR A 428 -11.40 -22.38 8.39
CA TYR A 428 -10.03 -22.11 7.99
C TYR A 428 -9.21 -23.40 8.03
N LYS A 429 -8.69 -23.81 6.87
CA LYS A 429 -7.77 -24.94 6.76
C LYS A 429 -6.35 -24.40 6.82
N ARG A 430 -5.66 -24.72 7.92
CA ARG A 430 -4.24 -24.41 8.04
C ARG A 430 -3.46 -25.26 7.01
N THR A 431 -2.61 -24.59 6.27
CA THR A 431 -1.76 -25.16 5.21
C THR A 431 -0.42 -25.60 5.74
#